data_AF-W9TP77-F1
#
_entry.id   AF-W9TP77-F1
#
_cell.length_a   1.000
_cell.length_b   1.000
_cell.length_c   1.000
_cell.angle_alpha   90.00
_cell.angle_beta   90.00
_cell.angle_gamma   90.00
#
_symmetry.space_group_name_H-M   'P 1'
#
loop_
_entity.id
_entity.type
_entity.pdbx_description
1 polymer ?
#
loop_
_entity_poly.entity_id
_entity_poly.type
_entity_poly.pdbx_seq_one_letter_code
_entity_poly.pdbx_strand_id
1 'polypeptide(L)'
;MAAAIDNGDQGRLLSAATLDIDLGGGALRNAGGGLVSGWQGLTLEAGSLDNSAGGTLSSRDGDLDVALSGALNNSGEGAWSARAGYRSPPPAWTTAPRASCPAGPTSN
;
A
#
# COMPACT_ATOMS: atom_id res chain seq x y z
N MET A 1 21.96 -19.57 0.17
CA MET A 1 20.70 -20.33 0.11
C MET A 1 19.61 -19.28 -0.07
N ALA A 2 18.84 -19.32 -1.16
CA ALA A 2 17.74 -18.38 -1.34
C ALA A 2 16.57 -18.81 -0.44
N ALA A 3 16.10 -17.94 0.46
CA ALA A 3 14.94 -18.23 1.29
C ALA A 3 13.67 -17.96 0.48
N ALA A 4 12.79 -18.95 0.32
CA ALA A 4 11.54 -18.77 -0.38
C ALA A 4 10.36 -18.97 0.58
N ILE A 5 9.43 -18.02 0.60
CA ILE A 5 8.16 -18.18 1.30
C ILE A 5 7.07 -18.35 0.25
N ASP A 6 6.31 -19.43 0.38
CA ASP A 6 5.09 -19.64 -0.37
C ASP A 6 3.89 -19.33 0.54
N ASN A 7 3.22 -18.22 0.26
CA ASN A 7 1.94 -17.82 0.83
C ASN A 7 0.85 -17.84 -0.25
N GLY A 8 0.95 -18.81 -1.18
CA GLY A 8 -0.05 -19.11 -2.19
C GLY A 8 -1.34 -19.73 -1.64
N ASP A 9 -2.34 -19.94 -2.51
CA ASP A 9 -3.51 -20.81 -2.26
C ASP A 9 -4.31 -20.47 -0.98
N GLN A 10 -4.65 -19.20 -0.80
CA GLN A 10 -5.31 -18.67 0.41
C GLN A 10 -4.48 -18.77 1.71
N GLY A 11 -3.15 -18.84 1.59
CA GLY A 11 -2.23 -18.69 2.73
C GLY A 11 -2.46 -17.36 3.47
N ARG A 12 -2.31 -17.38 4.81
CA ARG A 12 -2.56 -16.21 5.67
C ARG A 12 -1.41 -16.02 6.64
N LEU A 13 -0.63 -14.97 6.43
CA LEU A 13 0.41 -14.50 7.35
C LEU A 13 -0.11 -13.27 8.07
N LEU A 14 -0.43 -13.41 9.36
CA LEU A 14 -0.90 -12.30 10.18
C LEU A 14 0.00 -12.13 11.40
N SER A 15 0.43 -10.90 11.66
CA SER A 15 1.09 -10.51 12.90
C SER A 15 0.27 -9.44 13.64
N ALA A 16 0.16 -9.59 14.95
CA ALA A 16 -0.44 -8.59 15.84
C ALA A 16 0.53 -7.43 16.17
N ALA A 17 1.82 -7.61 15.90
CA ALA A 17 2.85 -6.59 16.01
C ALA A 17 3.37 -6.24 14.61
N THR A 18 4.57 -5.65 14.51
CA THR A 18 5.25 -5.47 13.23
C THR A 18 5.58 -6.85 12.65
N LEU A 19 5.23 -7.07 11.39
CA LEU A 19 5.64 -8.26 10.65
C LEU A 19 6.89 -7.92 9.84
N ASP A 20 8.02 -8.50 10.21
CA ASP A 20 9.29 -8.37 9.50
C ASP A 20 9.60 -9.68 8.78
N ILE A 21 9.78 -9.61 7.46
CA ILE A 21 10.09 -10.75 6.62
C ILE A 21 11.37 -10.43 5.85
N ASP A 22 12.50 -11.01 6.26
CA ASP A 22 13.77 -10.93 5.55
C ASP A 22 14.08 -12.27 4.86
N LEU A 23 14.10 -12.25 3.53
CA LEU A 23 14.46 -13.39 2.68
C LEU A 23 15.88 -13.31 2.12
N GLY A 24 16.66 -12.29 2.48
CA GLY A 24 18.06 -12.11 2.09
C GLY A 24 18.30 -12.17 0.57
N GLY A 25 17.33 -11.72 -0.23
CA GLY A 25 17.34 -11.83 -1.69
C GLY A 25 16.62 -13.06 -2.26
N GLY A 26 15.86 -13.79 -1.45
CA GLY A 26 15.03 -14.91 -1.89
C GLY A 26 13.66 -14.49 -2.46
N ALA A 27 12.71 -15.43 -2.59
CA ALA A 27 11.44 -15.18 -3.29
C ALA A 27 10.22 -15.30 -2.37
N LEU A 28 9.35 -14.28 -2.35
CA LEU A 28 8.04 -14.37 -1.70
C LEU A 28 6.96 -14.55 -2.77
N ARG A 29 6.21 -15.65 -2.70
CA ARG A 29 5.05 -15.91 -3.55
C ARG A 29 3.78 -15.73 -2.72
N ASN A 30 3.05 -14.66 -2.94
CA ASN A 30 1.75 -14.37 -2.34
C ASN A 30 0.65 -14.38 -3.42
N ALA A 31 0.29 -15.57 -3.90
CA ALA A 31 -0.65 -15.72 -5.03
C ALA A 31 -1.93 -16.47 -4.66
N GLY A 32 -2.97 -16.42 -5.51
CA GLY A 32 -4.18 -17.23 -5.33
C GLY A 32 -4.99 -16.87 -4.07
N GLY A 33 -5.09 -15.59 -3.74
CA GLY A 33 -5.81 -15.11 -2.55
C GLY A 33 -5.01 -15.15 -1.25
N GLY A 34 -3.68 -15.24 -1.32
CA GLY A 34 -2.79 -15.12 -0.17
C GLY A 34 -2.89 -13.76 0.51
N LEU A 35 -2.91 -13.73 1.84
CA LEU A 35 -2.97 -12.51 2.64
C LEU A 35 -1.74 -12.40 3.54
N VAL A 36 -1.06 -11.26 3.49
CA VAL A 36 -0.01 -10.88 4.42
C VAL A 36 -0.45 -9.61 5.13
N SER A 37 -0.53 -9.64 6.46
CA SER A 37 -0.99 -8.50 7.25
C SER A 37 -0.22 -8.28 8.54
N GLY A 38 0.28 -7.05 8.70
CA GLY A 38 0.91 -6.57 9.92
C GLY A 38 0.00 -5.58 10.65
N TRP A 39 -0.27 -5.80 11.93
CA TRP A 39 -1.07 -4.87 12.71
C TRP A 39 -0.30 -3.59 13.01
N GLN A 40 0.92 -3.66 13.56
CA GLN A 40 1.71 -2.45 13.87
C GLN A 40 2.60 -1.97 12.70
N GLY A 41 2.65 -2.71 11.61
CA GLY A 41 3.49 -2.42 10.44
C GLY A 41 3.84 -3.70 9.68
N LEU A 42 4.18 -3.57 8.40
CA LEU A 42 4.69 -4.66 7.58
C LEU A 42 5.98 -4.21 6.90
N THR A 43 7.07 -4.94 7.14
CA THR A 43 8.34 -4.77 6.45
C THR A 43 8.67 -6.07 5.74
N LEU A 44 8.91 -5.98 4.44
CA LEU A 44 9.22 -7.12 3.59
C LEU A 44 10.49 -6.84 2.81
N GLU A 45 11.55 -7.61 3.08
CA GLU A 45 12.79 -7.62 2.32
C GLU A 45 12.93 -8.94 1.54
N ALA A 46 12.91 -8.87 0.21
CA ALA A 46 13.06 -10.05 -0.64
C ALA A 46 13.80 -9.74 -1.95
N GLY A 47 14.25 -10.77 -2.65
CA GLY A 47 14.78 -10.64 -4.01
C GLY A 47 13.68 -10.53 -5.05
N SER A 48 12.59 -11.28 -4.90
CA SER A 48 11.44 -11.18 -5.80
C SER A 48 10.13 -11.37 -5.05
N LEU A 49 9.12 -10.56 -5.38
CA LEU A 49 7.78 -10.65 -4.83
C LEU A 49 6.78 -10.96 -5.95
N ASP A 50 6.08 -12.09 -5.85
CA ASP A 50 4.98 -12.46 -6.72
C ASP A 50 3.66 -12.33 -5.95
N ASN A 51 3.02 -11.17 -6.04
CA ASN A 51 1.70 -10.87 -5.51
C ASN A 51 0.60 -10.95 -6.61
N SER A 52 0.74 -11.89 -7.55
CA SER A 52 -0.22 -12.10 -8.63
C SER A 52 -1.46 -12.89 -8.18
N ALA A 53 -2.54 -12.87 -8.97
CA ALA A 53 -3.75 -13.67 -8.73
C ALA A 53 -4.46 -13.42 -7.37
N GLY A 54 -4.68 -12.16 -7.01
CA GLY A 54 -5.50 -11.77 -5.85
C GLY A 54 -4.77 -11.78 -4.50
N GLY A 55 -3.43 -11.79 -4.49
CA GLY A 55 -2.65 -11.64 -3.27
C GLY A 55 -2.85 -10.25 -2.63
N THR A 56 -2.96 -10.20 -1.30
CA THR A 56 -3.13 -8.94 -0.55
C THR A 56 -2.02 -8.73 0.47
N LEU A 57 -1.33 -7.60 0.40
CA LEU A 57 -0.46 -7.09 1.47
C LEU A 57 -1.19 -5.94 2.19
N SER A 58 -1.40 -6.04 3.50
CA SER A 58 -2.18 -5.02 4.23
C SER A 58 -1.59 -4.68 5.59
N SER A 59 -1.27 -3.41 5.80
CA SER A 59 -0.88 -2.89 7.11
C SER A 59 -2.02 -2.12 7.76
N ARG A 60 -2.37 -2.47 9.02
CA ARG A 60 -3.55 -1.91 9.70
C ARG A 60 -3.27 -0.62 10.47
N ASP A 61 -2.22 -0.60 11.29
CA ASP A 61 -1.87 0.50 12.22
C ASP A 61 -0.44 1.05 12.00
N GLY A 62 0.29 0.60 10.97
CA GLY A 62 1.63 1.11 10.64
C GLY A 62 1.93 1.22 9.16
N ASP A 63 3.18 1.54 8.84
CA ASP A 63 3.66 1.64 7.45
C ASP A 63 3.79 0.26 6.79
N LEU A 64 3.74 0.27 5.46
CA LEU A 64 3.97 -0.88 4.61
C LEU A 64 5.26 -0.60 3.84
N ASP A 65 6.35 -1.23 4.27
CA ASP A 65 7.66 -1.13 3.64
C ASP A 65 7.98 -2.42 2.88
N VAL A 66 8.32 -2.29 1.60
CA VAL A 66 8.62 -3.43 0.73
C VAL A 66 9.93 -3.14 0.00
N ALA A 67 11.01 -3.73 0.48
CA ALA A 67 12.35 -3.65 -0.09
C ALA A 67 12.61 -4.87 -0.99
N LEU A 68 12.71 -4.63 -2.30
CA LEU A 68 12.96 -5.71 -3.26
C LEU A 68 14.29 -5.49 -4.00
N SER A 69 15.15 -6.50 -3.98
CA SER A 69 16.42 -6.48 -4.74
C SER A 69 16.26 -6.92 -6.20
N GLY A 70 15.05 -7.29 -6.63
CA GLY A 70 14.75 -7.82 -7.96
C GLY A 70 13.31 -7.55 -8.38
N ALA A 71 12.59 -8.57 -8.90
CA ALA A 71 11.32 -8.37 -9.59
C ALA A 71 10.11 -8.30 -8.63
N LEU A 72 9.27 -7.28 -8.80
CA LEU A 72 7.93 -7.17 -8.20
C LEU A 72 6.86 -7.49 -9.24
N ASN A 73 6.20 -8.63 -9.11
CA ASN A 73 5.05 -9.01 -9.91
C ASN A 73 3.75 -8.85 -9.09
N ASN A 74 3.05 -7.75 -9.29
CA ASN A 74 1.72 -7.51 -8.71
C ASN A 74 0.63 -7.48 -9.80
N SER A 75 0.75 -8.36 -10.80
CA SER A 75 -0.19 -8.43 -11.93
C SER A 75 -1.30 -9.47 -11.66
N GLY A 76 -2.57 -9.06 -11.73
CA GLY A 76 -3.73 -9.94 -11.55
C GLY A 76 -4.44 -9.77 -10.21
N GLU A 77 -5.07 -8.61 -9.98
CA GLU A 77 -5.88 -8.30 -8.79
C GLU A 77 -5.12 -8.26 -7.46
N GLY A 78 -3.79 -8.24 -7.49
CA GLY A 78 -2.98 -8.09 -6.30
C GLY A 78 -3.16 -6.70 -5.67
N ALA A 79 -3.49 -6.66 -4.38
CA ALA A 79 -3.77 -5.45 -3.62
C ALA A 79 -2.68 -5.19 -2.56
N TRP A 80 -2.26 -3.94 -2.42
CA TRP A 80 -1.44 -3.51 -1.29
C TRP A 80 -2.13 -2.32 -0.64
N SER A 81 -2.33 -2.40 0.67
CA SER A 81 -3.03 -1.40 1.45
C SER A 81 -2.18 -1.03 2.65
N ALA A 82 -1.91 0.26 2.77
CA ALA A 82 -1.25 0.84 3.94
C ALA A 82 -2.14 1.97 4.44
N ARG A 83 -2.18 2.18 5.76
CA ARG A 83 -2.86 3.35 6.32
C ARG A 83 -1.99 4.60 6.16
N ALA A 84 -1.57 4.91 4.93
CA ALA A 84 -1.06 6.24 4.60
C ALA A 84 -2.28 7.17 4.56
N GLY A 85 -2.47 7.93 5.62
CA GLY A 85 -3.54 8.90 5.76
C GLY A 85 -3.45 9.99 4.69
N TYR A 86 -3.98 9.73 3.50
CA TYR A 86 -4.32 10.78 2.55
C TYR A 86 -5.54 11.53 3.08
N ARG A 87 -5.29 12.39 4.08
CA ARG A 87 -6.21 13.45 4.46
C ARG A 87 -6.23 14.39 3.25
N SER A 88 -7.24 14.27 2.39
CA SER A 88 -7.51 15.26 1.36
C SER A 88 -7.53 16.64 2.03
N PRO A 89 -6.65 17.59 1.65
CA PRO A 89 -6.83 18.96 2.09
C PRO A 89 -8.20 19.43 1.54
N PRO A 90 -9.05 20.07 2.36
CA PRO A 90 -10.31 20.60 1.88
C PRO A 90 -10.05 21.54 0.69
N PRO A 91 -10.91 21.53 -0.35
CA PRO A 91 -10.71 22.40 -1.51
C PRO A 91 -10.70 23.87 -1.05
N ALA A 92 -9.63 24.59 -1.40
CA ALA A 92 -9.30 25.92 -0.90
C ALA A 92 -10.17 27.07 -1.48
N TRP A 93 -11.45 26.85 -1.79
CA TRP A 93 -12.33 27.92 -2.30
C TRP A 93 -13.33 28.49 -1.27
N THR A 94 -13.37 27.97 -0.04
CA THR A 94 -14.39 28.36 0.94
C THR A 94 -13.91 29.34 2.01
N THR A 95 -13.09 30.34 1.68
CA THR A 95 -12.91 31.51 2.55
C THR A 95 -12.56 32.76 1.75
N ALA A 96 -13.58 33.45 1.24
CA ALA A 96 -13.48 34.88 0.97
C ALA A 96 -14.62 35.58 1.72
N PRO A 97 -14.32 36.45 2.71
CA PRO A 97 -15.34 37.18 3.46
C PRO A 97 -16.00 38.24 2.58
N ARG A 98 -17.29 38.44 2.83
CA ARG A 98 -18.14 39.52 2.34
C ARG A 98 -17.43 40.88 2.45
N ALA A 99 -16.95 41.43 1.34
CA ALA A 99 -16.65 42.85 1.21
C ALA A 99 -16.74 43.26 -0.28
N SER A 100 -17.91 43.74 -0.66
CA SER A 100 -18.15 44.90 -1.52
C SER A 100 -17.15 45.18 -2.66
N CYS A 101 -17.50 44.79 -3.90
CA CYS A 101 -16.98 45.45 -5.10
C CYS A 101 -18.14 46.12 -5.86
N PRO A 102 -18.09 47.44 -6.11
CA PRO A 102 -19.15 48.17 -6.79
C PRO A 102 -18.95 48.23 -8.32
N ALA A 103 -20.09 48.40 -9.00
CA ALA A 103 -20.30 48.99 -10.33
C ALA A 103 -19.74 48.28 -11.58
N GLY A 104 -20.60 48.16 -12.61
CA GLY A 104 -20.28 47.69 -13.97
C GLY A 104 -19.34 48.62 -14.74
N PRO A 105 -19.21 48.46 -16.09
CA PRO A 105 -20.36 48.61 -16.98
C PRO A 105 -20.49 47.54 -18.08
N THR A 106 -21.65 47.60 -18.72
CA THR A 106 -22.07 46.97 -19.98
C THR A 106 -21.18 47.32 -21.18
N SER A 107 -21.04 46.34 -22.09
CA SER A 107 -20.77 46.44 -23.55
C SER A 107 -19.55 47.21 -24.07
N ASN A 108 -18.68 46.51 -24.81
CA ASN A 108 -18.72 46.46 -26.29
C ASN A 108 -17.94 45.24 -26.78
#